data_AF-A0A1D8JIZ5-F1
#
_entry.id   AF-A0A1D8JIZ5-F1
#
_cell.length_a   1.000
_cell.length_b   1.000
_cell.length_c   1.000
_cell.angle_alpha   90.00
_cell.angle_beta   90.00
_cell.angle_gamma   90.00
#
_symmetry.space_group_name_H-M   'P 1'
#
loop_
_entity.id
_entity.type
_entity.pdbx_description
1 polymer ?
#
loop_
_entity_poly.entity_id
_entity_poly.type
_entity_poly.pdbx_seq_one_letter_code
_entity_poly.pdbx_strand_id
1 'polypeptide(L)'
;MQIIGQMLMLIVAFNFFHHAIRMFRSMTRQIYDENAVHRLQCSKCEEIHTITGPEAKKLRWAPRVEKRTPRSQSTAYRFTCPHCHKHASQIVLYDTNVTKGAGMVRVQMNEEQKPLLIEFLIKGLLPVIFLSSIYRFF
;
A
#
# COMPACT_ATOMS: atom_id res chain seq x y z
N MET A 1 39.80 8.77 -4.77
CA MET A 1 38.62 8.93 -3.89
C MET A 1 37.29 8.99 -4.65
N GLN A 2 37.17 9.81 -5.71
CA GLN A 2 35.90 9.95 -6.46
C GLN A 2 35.36 8.65 -7.09
N ILE A 3 36.22 7.83 -7.71
CA ILE A 3 35.80 6.57 -8.35
C ILE A 3 35.26 5.56 -7.32
N ILE A 4 35.88 5.48 -6.14
CA ILE A 4 35.44 4.59 -5.05
C ILE A 4 34.07 5.05 -4.52
N GLY A 5 33.87 6.35 -4.32
CA GLY A 5 32.58 6.91 -3.91
C GLY A 5 31.47 6.66 -4.95
N GLN A 6 31.78 6.81 -6.24
CA GLN A 6 30.84 6.50 -7.33
C GLN A 6 30.46 5.02 -7.37
N MET A 7 31.43 4.12 -7.19
CA MET A 7 31.19 2.67 -7.11
C MET A 7 30.31 2.30 -5.91
N LEU A 8 30.54 2.89 -4.74
CA LEU A 8 29.69 2.68 -3.56
C LEU A 8 28.26 3.21 -3.77
N MET A 9 28.11 4.38 -4.38
CA MET A 9 26.79 4.92 -4.74
C MET A 9 26.05 4.01 -5.72
N LEU A 10 26.74 3.44 -6.71
CA LEU A 10 26.15 2.46 -7.63
C LEU A 10 25.68 1.19 -6.92
N ILE A 11 26.48 0.65 -6.01
CA ILE A 11 26.11 -0.54 -5.21
C ILE A 11 24.86 -0.25 -4.36
N VAL A 12 24.84 0.90 -3.67
CA VAL A 12 23.72 1.30 -2.83
C VAL A 12 22.47 1.59 -3.66
N ALA A 13 22.61 2.20 -4.84
CA ALA A 13 21.51 2.39 -5.78
C ALA A 13 20.94 1.04 -6.27
N PHE A 14 21.80 0.08 -6.62
CA PHE A 14 21.35 -1.25 -7.03
C PHE A 14 20.61 -1.96 -5.88
N ASN A 15 21.12 -1.86 -4.65
CA ASN A 15 20.45 -2.39 -3.46
C ASN A 15 19.07 -1.76 -3.22
N PHE A 16 18.97 -0.44 -3.40
CA PHE A 16 17.69 0.28 -3.33
C PHE A 16 16.68 -0.26 -4.34
N PHE A 17 17.06 -0.39 -5.62
CA PHE A 17 16.18 -0.91 -6.65
C PHE A 17 15.77 -2.36 -6.37
N HIS A 18 16.70 -3.20 -5.91
CA HIS A 18 16.41 -4.58 -5.52
C HIS A 18 15.34 -4.64 -4.41
N HIS A 19 15.48 -3.85 -3.35
CA HIS A 19 14.50 -3.80 -2.26
C HIS A 19 13.17 -3.17 -2.69
N ALA A 20 13.19 -2.15 -3.55
CA ALA A 20 11.98 -1.55 -4.10
C ALA A 20 11.17 -2.57 -4.89
N ILE A 21 11.81 -3.27 -5.84
CA ILE A 21 11.17 -4.31 -6.66
C ILE A 21 10.63 -5.45 -5.77
N ARG A 22 11.40 -5.87 -4.76
CA ARG A 22 10.96 -6.89 -3.80
C ARG A 22 9.72 -6.44 -3.05
N MET A 23 9.68 -5.22 -2.54
CA MET A 23 8.52 -4.65 -1.84
C MET A 23 7.29 -4.61 -2.76
N PHE A 24 7.43 -4.11 -3.99
CA PHE A 24 6.32 -4.07 -4.97
C PHE A 24 5.78 -5.46 -5.29
N ARG A 25 6.65 -6.45 -5.50
CA ARG A 25 6.24 -7.84 -5.72
C ARG A 25 5.51 -8.42 -4.52
N SER A 26 6.01 -8.19 -3.30
CA SER A 26 5.38 -8.67 -2.07
C SER A 26 4.01 -8.04 -1.84
N MET A 27 3.88 -6.72 -1.99
CA MET A 27 2.59 -6.03 -1.87
C MET A 27 1.58 -6.51 -2.92
N THR A 28 2.04 -6.75 -4.15
CA THR A 28 1.18 -7.29 -5.21
C THR A 28 0.74 -8.72 -4.89
N ARG A 29 1.63 -9.55 -4.34
CA ARG A 29 1.29 -10.92 -3.92
C ARG A 29 0.31 -10.94 -2.76
N GLN A 30 0.42 -10.02 -1.78
CA GLN A 30 -0.52 -9.93 -0.66
C GLN A 30 -1.96 -9.70 -1.11
N ILE A 31 -2.19 -9.00 -2.23
CA ILE A 31 -3.54 -8.85 -2.80
C ILE A 31 -4.13 -10.20 -3.27
N TYR A 32 -3.26 -11.18 -3.54
CA TYR A 32 -3.63 -12.53 -3.98
C TYR A 32 -3.34 -13.60 -2.91
N ASP A 33 -2.94 -13.21 -1.69
CA ASP A 33 -2.64 -14.16 -0.63
C ASP A 33 -3.96 -14.71 -0.07
N GLU A 34 -4.05 -16.03 0.08
CA GLU A 34 -5.25 -16.70 0.56
C GLU A 34 -5.57 -16.33 2.01
N ASN A 35 -4.54 -15.95 2.76
CA ASN A 35 -4.66 -15.55 4.16
C ASN A 35 -4.90 -14.04 4.36
N ALA A 36 -4.85 -13.23 3.29
CA ALA A 36 -5.07 -11.80 3.40
C ALA A 36 -6.54 -11.51 3.74
N VAL A 37 -6.76 -10.69 4.77
CA VAL A 37 -8.09 -10.31 5.23
C VAL A 37 -8.36 -8.84 4.88
N HIS A 38 -9.39 -8.60 4.08
CA HIS A 38 -9.81 -7.23 3.73
C HIS A 38 -11.10 -6.87 4.45
N ARG A 39 -11.10 -5.73 5.15
CA ARG A 39 -12.27 -5.21 5.87
C ARG A 39 -13.07 -4.28 4.97
N LEU A 40 -14.38 -4.52 4.90
CA LEU A 40 -15.33 -3.77 4.09
C LEU A 40 -16.51 -3.33 4.93
N GLN A 41 -16.98 -2.10 4.72
CA GLN A 41 -18.17 -1.57 5.36
C GLN A 41 -19.28 -1.34 4.34
N CYS A 42 -20.47 -1.89 4.61
CA CYS A 42 -21.62 -1.72 3.73
C CYS A 42 -22.27 -0.36 3.90
N SER A 43 -22.46 0.38 2.81
CA SER A 43 -23.17 1.67 2.83
C SER A 43 -24.68 1.59 3.12
N LYS A 44 -25.27 0.39 3.17
CA LYS A 44 -26.72 0.20 3.41
C LYS A 44 -27.06 -0.29 4.81
N CYS A 45 -26.29 -1.23 5.36
CA CYS A 45 -26.50 -1.75 6.72
C CYS A 45 -25.39 -1.33 7.69
N GLU A 46 -24.39 -0.58 7.23
CA GLU A 46 -23.24 -0.07 8.00
C GLU A 46 -22.36 -1.15 8.66
N GLU A 47 -22.70 -2.42 8.45
CA GLU A 47 -22.01 -3.56 9.01
C GLU A 47 -20.64 -3.78 8.36
N ILE A 48 -19.66 -4.05 9.21
CA ILE A 48 -18.28 -4.34 8.83
C ILE A 48 -18.13 -5.84 8.70
N HIS A 49 -17.65 -6.29 7.55
CA HIS A 49 -17.34 -7.69 7.31
C HIS A 49 -15.96 -7.82 6.69
N THR A 50 -15.42 -9.02 6.82
CA THR A 50 -14.12 -9.39 6.26
C THR A 50 -14.33 -10.27 5.05
N ILE A 51 -13.59 -10.00 3.98
CA ILE A 51 -13.47 -10.90 2.85
C ILE A 51 -12.04 -11.42 2.75
N THR A 52 -11.90 -12.64 2.27
CA THR A 52 -10.60 -13.28 2.05
C THR A 52 -9.97 -12.82 0.72
N GLY A 53 -8.67 -13.03 0.53
CA GLY A 53 -7.98 -12.74 -0.73
C GLY A 53 -8.66 -13.34 -1.99
N PRO A 54 -9.10 -14.61 -1.98
CA PRO A 54 -9.83 -15.21 -3.11
C PRO A 54 -11.15 -14.51 -3.42
N GLU A 55 -11.86 -14.03 -2.41
CA GLU A 55 -13.09 -13.25 -2.58
C GLU A 55 -12.80 -11.85 -3.09
N ALA A 56 -11.76 -11.20 -2.57
CA ALA A 56 -11.29 -9.90 -3.06
C ALA A 56 -10.85 -9.97 -4.53
N LYS A 57 -10.27 -11.10 -4.97
CA LYS A 57 -9.93 -11.35 -6.37
C LYS A 57 -11.15 -11.33 -7.28
N LYS A 58 -12.31 -11.83 -6.83
CA LYS A 58 -13.58 -11.77 -7.58
C LYS A 58 -14.06 -10.32 -7.76
N LEU A 59 -13.72 -9.44 -6.82
CA LEU A 59 -14.04 -8.01 -6.87
C LEU A 59 -13.10 -7.20 -7.78
N ARG A 60 -12.08 -7.82 -8.39
CA ARG A 60 -11.14 -7.12 -9.30
C ARG A 60 -11.85 -6.32 -10.39
N TRP A 61 -12.94 -6.89 -10.92
CA TRP A 61 -13.77 -6.32 -11.99
C TRP A 61 -15.05 -5.65 -11.49
N ALA A 62 -15.28 -5.62 -10.18
CA ALA A 62 -16.45 -4.95 -9.63
C ALA A 62 -16.38 -3.43 -9.86
N PRO A 63 -17.51 -2.75 -10.10
CA PRO A 63 -17.53 -1.30 -10.29
C PRO A 63 -16.93 -0.58 -9.07
N ARG A 64 -15.92 0.24 -9.32
CA ARG A 64 -15.22 1.03 -8.30
C ARG A 64 -15.84 2.41 -8.20
N VAL A 65 -16.06 2.85 -6.96
CA VAL A 65 -16.49 4.21 -6.64
C VAL A 65 -15.43 4.80 -5.72
N GLU A 66 -14.74 5.82 -6.20
CA GLU A 66 -13.76 6.54 -5.40
C GLU A 66 -14.36 7.85 -4.91
N LYS A 67 -14.35 8.06 -3.59
CA LYS A 67 -14.71 9.34 -2.99
C LYS A 67 -13.42 10.02 -2.58
N ARG A 68 -13.08 11.13 -3.23
CA ARG A 68 -11.87 11.91 -2.94
C ARG A 68 -12.26 13.27 -2.41
N THR A 69 -11.83 13.56 -1.19
CA THR A 69 -11.91 14.90 -0.59
C THR A 69 -10.50 15.37 -0.20
N PRO A 70 -10.28 16.67 0.03
CA PRO A 70 -8.97 17.17 0.48
C PRO A 70 -8.51 16.60 1.83
N ARG A 71 -9.45 16.09 2.65
CA ARG A 71 -9.19 15.58 4.01
C ARG A 71 -9.28 14.05 4.10
N SER A 72 -10.01 13.40 3.21
CA SER A 72 -10.20 11.95 3.24
C SER A 72 -10.41 11.40 1.83
N GLN A 73 -9.86 10.20 1.59
CA GLN A 73 -10.17 9.43 0.40
C GLN A 73 -10.64 8.04 0.80
N SER A 74 -11.71 7.56 0.18
CA SER A 74 -12.19 6.20 0.35
C SER A 74 -12.45 5.54 -0.99
N THR A 75 -12.13 4.26 -1.06
CA THR A 75 -12.39 3.41 -2.22
C THR A 75 -13.55 2.50 -1.85
N ALA A 76 -14.54 2.36 -2.72
CA ALA A 76 -15.64 1.44 -2.53
C ALA A 76 -15.85 0.55 -3.76
N TYR A 77 -16.31 -0.67 -3.54
CA TYR A 77 -16.70 -1.62 -4.58
C TYR A 77 -18.21 -1.83 -4.55
N ARG A 78 -18.86 -1.90 -5.71
CA ARG A 78 -20.29 -2.25 -5.76
C ARG A 78 -20.45 -3.76 -5.93
N PHE A 79 -20.99 -4.42 -4.92
CA PHE A 79 -21.37 -5.83 -4.96
C PHE A 79 -22.50 -6.12 -3.96
N THR A 80 -22.99 -7.35 -3.91
CA THR A 80 -24.07 -7.76 -3.01
C THR A 80 -23.52 -7.98 -1.60
N CYS A 81 -24.06 -7.29 -0.59
CA CYS A 81 -23.62 -7.45 0.79
C CYS A 81 -23.91 -8.87 1.30
N PRO A 82 -22.96 -9.55 1.97
CA PRO A 82 -23.19 -10.89 2.51
C PRO A 82 -24.19 -10.90 3.67
N HIS A 83 -24.30 -9.80 4.42
CA HIS A 83 -25.21 -9.71 5.58
C HIS A 83 -26.64 -9.31 5.20
N CYS A 84 -26.81 -8.21 4.47
CA CYS A 84 -28.15 -7.69 4.14
C CYS A 84 -28.65 -8.05 2.75
N HIS A 85 -27.86 -8.78 1.95
CA HIS A 85 -28.16 -9.21 0.57
C HIS A 85 -28.57 -8.09 -0.41
N LYS A 86 -28.38 -6.82 -0.04
CA LYS A 86 -28.63 -5.67 -0.90
C LYS A 86 -27.41 -5.36 -1.76
N HIS A 87 -27.63 -5.01 -3.02
CA HIS A 87 -26.57 -4.53 -3.90
C HIS A 87 -26.22 -3.08 -3.54
N ALA A 88 -25.02 -2.87 -3.00
CA ALA A 88 -24.61 -1.60 -2.41
C ALA A 88 -23.12 -1.32 -2.61
N SER A 89 -22.69 -0.08 -2.32
CA SER A 89 -21.27 0.24 -2.21
C SER A 89 -20.69 -0.28 -0.90
N GLN A 90 -19.53 -0.91 -1.00
CA GLN A 90 -18.79 -1.56 0.08
C GLN A 90 -17.45 -0.84 0.20
N ILE A 91 -17.29 -0.05 1.26
CA ILE A 91 -16.15 0.84 1.46
C ILE A 91 -14.98 0.03 2.04
N VAL A 92 -13.81 0.13 1.42
CA VAL A 92 -12.58 -0.48 1.92
C VAL A 92 -12.11 0.26 3.15
N LEU A 93 -11.98 -0.46 4.25
CA LEU A 93 -11.38 0.03 5.48
C LEU A 93 -9.89 -0.33 5.47
N TYR A 94 -9.04 0.69 5.51
CA TYR A 94 -7.61 0.55 5.68
C TYR A 94 -7.24 0.90 7.12
N ASP A 95 -6.33 0.13 7.72
CA ASP A 95 -5.86 0.42 9.09
C ASP A 95 -5.12 1.75 9.17
N THR A 96 -4.46 2.15 8.08
CA THR A 96 -3.84 3.46 7.92
C THR A 96 -4.39 4.12 6.67
N ASN A 97 -5.15 5.20 6.82
CA ASN A 97 -5.66 6.00 5.71
C ASN A 97 -5.34 7.48 5.97
N VAL A 98 -4.18 7.91 5.51
CA VAL A 98 -3.69 9.28 5.73
C VAL A 98 -3.61 9.99 4.39
N THR A 99 -4.27 11.14 4.32
CA THR A 99 -4.20 12.06 3.18
C THR A 99 -3.49 13.33 3.65
N LYS A 100 -2.38 13.71 3.02
CA LYS A 100 -1.60 14.91 3.33
C LYS A 100 -1.45 15.81 2.09
N GLY A 101 -1.07 17.07 2.33
CA GLY A 101 -0.84 18.05 1.27
C GLY A 101 -2.09 18.32 0.45
N ALA A 102 -3.23 18.56 1.11
CA ALA A 102 -4.52 18.82 0.46
C ALA A 102 -4.97 17.75 -0.56
N GLY A 103 -4.53 16.49 -0.41
CA GLY A 103 -4.86 15.41 -1.33
C GLY A 103 -3.70 14.94 -2.22
N MET A 104 -2.54 15.62 -2.18
CA MET A 104 -1.38 15.28 -3.01
C MET A 104 -0.68 13.99 -2.56
N VAL A 105 -0.64 13.72 -1.25
CA VAL A 105 0.02 12.53 -0.71
C VAL A 105 -1.02 11.62 -0.07
N ARG A 106 -1.10 10.39 -0.57
CA ARG A 106 -2.01 9.36 -0.10
C ARG A 106 -1.22 8.17 0.42
N VAL A 107 -1.49 7.79 1.65
CA VAL A 107 -0.99 6.54 2.23
C VAL A 107 -2.20 5.74 2.71
N GLN A 108 -2.47 4.65 2.00
CA GLN A 108 -3.48 3.67 2.37
C GLN A 108 -2.80 2.33 2.52
N MET A 109 -2.84 1.77 3.72
CA MET A 109 -2.05 0.60 4.05
C MET A 109 -2.77 -0.24 5.09
N ASN A 110 -2.76 -1.56 4.88
CA ASN A 110 -3.20 -2.55 5.85
C ASN A 110 -2.07 -2.91 6.80
N GLU A 111 -2.39 -3.45 7.96
CA GLU A 111 -1.40 -3.85 8.97
C GLU A 111 -0.34 -4.82 8.42
N GLU A 112 -0.74 -5.75 7.57
CA GLU A 112 0.14 -6.72 6.90
C GLU A 112 1.17 -6.09 5.93
N GLN A 113 0.90 -4.87 5.45
CA GLN A 113 1.78 -4.15 4.52
C GLN A 113 2.82 -3.28 5.24
N LYS A 114 2.58 -2.93 6.52
CA LYS A 114 3.51 -2.16 7.35
C LYS A 114 4.92 -2.77 7.43
N PRO A 115 5.13 -4.07 7.71
CA PRO A 115 6.47 -4.63 7.86
C PRO A 115 7.27 -4.57 6.55
N LEU A 116 6.61 -4.75 5.40
CA LEU A 116 7.24 -4.66 4.08
C LEU A 116 7.75 -3.25 3.80
N LEU A 117 6.95 -2.23 4.15
CA LEU A 117 7.35 -0.83 4.01
C LEU A 117 8.54 -0.50 4.93
N ILE A 118 8.50 -0.95 6.19
CA ILE A 118 9.58 -0.74 7.16
C ILE A 118 10.88 -1.41 6.67
N GLU A 119 10.81 -2.64 6.16
CA GLU A 119 11.98 -3.34 5.62
C GLU A 119 12.62 -2.56 4.47
N PHE A 120 11.82 -2.02 3.55
CA PHE A 120 12.31 -1.19 2.45
C PHE A 120 12.94 0.12 2.96
N LEU A 121 12.32 0.78 3.92
CA LEU A 121 12.86 2.02 4.50
C LEU A 121 14.24 1.79 5.14
N ILE A 122 14.39 0.70 5.91
CA ILE A 122 15.63 0.41 6.63
C ILE A 122 16.71 -0.13 5.69
N LYS A 123 16.39 -1.10 4.83
CA LYS A 123 17.41 -1.81 4.01
C LYS A 123 17.62 -1.19 2.64
N GLY A 124 16.62 -0.50 2.11
CA GLY A 124 16.67 0.15 0.80
C GLY A 124 16.98 1.64 0.90
N LEU A 125 16.13 2.41 1.59
CA LEU A 125 16.20 3.88 1.56
C LEU A 125 17.27 4.46 2.50
N LEU A 126 17.36 3.97 3.74
CA LEU A 126 18.28 4.50 4.75
C LEU A 126 19.75 4.49 4.28
N PRO A 127 20.27 3.41 3.66
CA PRO A 127 21.65 3.39 3.18
C PRO A 127 21.92 4.44 2.09
N VAL A 128 20.93 4.71 1.22
CA VAL A 128 21.03 5.76 0.19
C VAL A 128 21.14 7.13 0.83
N ILE A 129 20.28 7.43 1.81
CA ILE A 129 20.29 8.73 2.52
C ILE A 129 21.61 8.91 3.26
N PHE A 130 22.09 7.88 3.96
CA PHE A 130 23.34 7.93 4.71
C PHE A 130 24.54 8.14 3.79
N LEU A 131 24.67 7.34 2.72
CA LEU A 131 25.82 7.43 1.82
C LEU A 131 25.80 8.74 1.02
N SER A 132 24.64 9.20 0.55
CA SER A 132 24.51 10.47 -0.16
C SER A 132 24.81 11.68 0.73
N SER A 133 24.43 11.62 2.02
CA SER A 133 24.76 12.66 2.98
C SER A 133 26.27 12.75 3.17
N ILE A 134 26.95 11.60 3.39
CA ILE A 134 28.41 11.55 3.53
C ILE A 134 29.11 12.03 2.26
N TYR A 135 28.68 11.55 1.08
CA TYR A 135 29.27 11.92 -0.21
C TYR A 135 29.14 13.42 -0.52
N ARG A 136 28.16 14.12 0.06
CA ARG A 136 28.03 15.59 -0.11
C ARG A 136 29.05 16.39 0.72
N PHE A 137 29.62 15.77 1.76
CA PHE A 137 30.61 16.42 2.64
C PHE A 137 32.07 16.13 2.22
N PHE A 138 32.31 15.20 1.29
CA PHE A 138 33.63 14.82 0.77
C PHE A 138 33.79 15.16 -0.71
#